data_AF-A0A086JHQ4-F1
#
_entry.id   AF-A0A086JHQ4-F1
#
_cell.length_a   1.000
_cell.length_b   1.000
_cell.length_c   1.000
_cell.angle_alpha   90.00
_cell.angle_beta   90.00
_cell.angle_gamma   90.00
#
_symmetry.space_group_name_H-M   'P 1'
#
loop_
_entity.id
_entity.type
_entity.pdbx_description
1 polymer ?
#
loop_
_entity_poly.entity_id
_entity_poly.type
_entity_poly.pdbx_seq_one_letter_code
_entity_poly.pdbx_strand_id
1 'polypeptide(L)'
;YYAKAFKKDIPQCVDILSDILLNSTIDEEAVQMEKHVILREMEEVERQTEEVIFDRLHTTAFRDSPLGYTILGPEENIRNMTREHILEYINRNYTSDRMVVAAAGDVDHKELTALVEKHFAGLPQPKRSKIILPTEKPFFCGSELLHRNDDMGPTAHVAVGFEGVPWKSP
;
A
#
# COMPACT_ATOMS: atom_id res chain seq x y z
N TYR A 1 -7.11 -5.11 -1.23
CA TYR A 1 -7.68 -6.47 -1.12
C TYR A 1 -8.82 -6.62 -2.10
N TYR A 2 -8.90 -7.73 -2.82
CA TYR A 2 -10.02 -8.06 -3.71
C TYR A 2 -10.17 -9.59 -3.78
N ALA A 3 -11.35 -10.06 -4.20
CA ALA A 3 -11.62 -11.47 -4.44
C ALA A 3 -12.34 -11.66 -5.77
N LYS A 4 -12.16 -12.83 -6.40
CA LYS A 4 -12.92 -13.26 -7.58
C LYS A 4 -13.65 -14.54 -7.21
N ALA A 5 -14.95 -14.56 -7.44
CA ALA A 5 -15.81 -15.67 -7.01
C ALA A 5 -17.02 -15.82 -7.94
N PHE A 6 -17.67 -16.98 -7.86
CA PHE A 6 -18.98 -17.15 -8.47
C PHE A 6 -20.03 -16.37 -7.67
N LYS A 7 -21.14 -15.99 -8.33
CA LYS A 7 -22.24 -15.23 -7.70
C LYS A 7 -22.68 -15.80 -6.35
N LYS A 8 -22.85 -17.13 -6.29
CA LYS A 8 -23.31 -17.85 -5.10
C LYS A 8 -22.37 -17.68 -3.89
N ASP A 9 -21.09 -17.39 -4.13
CA ASP A 9 -20.05 -17.32 -3.10
C ASP A 9 -19.77 -15.86 -2.68
N ILE A 10 -20.45 -14.87 -3.28
CA ILE A 10 -20.32 -13.44 -2.91
C ILE A 10 -20.51 -13.23 -1.40
N PRO A 11 -21.54 -13.79 -0.72
CA PRO A 11 -21.71 -13.60 0.71
C PRO A 11 -20.49 -14.07 1.52
N GLN A 12 -19.90 -15.20 1.14
CA GLN A 12 -18.71 -15.73 1.79
C GLN A 12 -17.47 -14.88 1.51
N CYS A 13 -17.32 -14.34 0.29
CA CYS A 13 -16.21 -13.45 -0.01
C CYS A 13 -16.29 -12.14 0.77
N VAL A 14 -17.48 -11.56 0.93
CA VAL A 14 -17.66 -10.34 1.73
C VAL A 14 -17.32 -10.62 3.20
N ASP A 15 -17.76 -11.77 3.73
CA ASP A 15 -17.44 -12.21 5.08
C ASP A 15 -15.92 -12.35 5.30
N ILE A 16 -15.24 -13.11 4.43
CA ILE A 16 -13.78 -13.31 4.51
C ILE A 16 -13.02 -11.97 4.40
N LEU A 17 -13.39 -11.10 3.46
CA LEU A 17 -12.73 -9.81 3.30
C LEU A 17 -12.93 -8.92 4.53
N SER A 18 -14.12 -8.94 5.13
CA SER A 18 -14.40 -8.18 6.34
C SER A 18 -13.60 -8.70 7.53
N ASP A 19 -13.50 -10.03 7.68
CA ASP A 19 -12.80 -10.66 8.79
C ASP A 19 -11.30 -10.40 8.74
N ILE A 20 -10.69 -10.51 7.55
CA ILE A 20 -9.28 -10.17 7.32
C ILE A 20 -8.97 -8.71 7.70
N LEU A 21 -9.88 -7.78 7.43
CA LEU A 21 -9.66 -6.35 7.65
C LEU A 21 -9.98 -5.89 9.07
N LEU A 22 -10.98 -6.50 9.72
CA LEU A 22 -11.50 -6.06 11.02
C LEU A 22 -11.00 -6.88 12.20
N ASN A 23 -10.87 -8.20 12.02
CA ASN A 23 -10.64 -9.15 13.11
C ASN A 23 -9.28 -9.86 12.98
N SER A 24 -8.32 -9.25 12.27
CA SER A 24 -6.99 -9.82 12.17
C SER A 24 -6.32 -9.87 13.53
N THR A 25 -5.91 -11.07 13.96
CA THR A 25 -5.30 -11.32 15.27
C THR A 25 -3.98 -10.55 15.44
N ILE A 26 -3.24 -10.35 14.34
CA ILE A 26 -1.87 -9.81 14.28
C ILE A 26 -1.02 -10.48 15.37
N ASP A 27 -0.79 -11.78 15.25
CA ASP A 27 0.00 -12.53 16.22
C ASP A 27 1.48 -12.11 16.21
N GLU A 28 2.11 -12.00 17.38
CA GLU A 28 3.48 -11.50 17.49
C GLU A 28 4.49 -12.46 16.82
N GLU A 29 4.32 -13.77 16.98
CA GLU A 29 5.20 -14.76 16.36
C GLU A 29 5.06 -14.72 14.83
N ALA A 30 3.82 -14.61 14.34
CA ALA A 30 3.56 -14.41 12.91
C ALA A 30 4.20 -13.13 12.36
N VAL A 31 4.16 -12.02 13.10
CA VAL A 31 4.82 -10.77 12.71
C VAL A 31 6.34 -10.96 12.60
N GLN A 32 6.98 -11.63 13.56
CA GLN A 32 8.42 -11.87 13.50
C GLN A 32 8.81 -12.79 12.33
N MET A 33 8.01 -13.83 12.06
CA MET A 33 8.23 -14.69 10.89
C MET A 33 8.07 -13.92 9.58
N GLU A 34 7.03 -13.10 9.47
CA GLU A 34 6.74 -12.33 8.25
C GLU A 34 7.84 -11.31 7.93
N LYS A 35 8.47 -10.71 8.94
CA LYS A 35 9.66 -9.85 8.72
C LYS A 35 10.75 -10.56 7.92
N HIS A 36 11.01 -11.84 8.20
CA HIS A 36 12.03 -12.58 7.47
C HIS A 36 11.62 -12.85 6.02
N VAL A 37 10.32 -13.02 5.75
CA VAL A 37 9.79 -13.16 4.40
C VAL A 37 9.97 -11.85 3.64
N ILE A 38 9.54 -10.73 4.22
CA ILE A 38 9.65 -9.40 3.62
C ILE A 38 11.11 -9.02 3.33
N LEU A 39 12.05 -9.37 4.22
CA LEU A 39 13.48 -9.13 3.97
C LEU A 39 14.00 -9.92 2.76
N ARG A 40 13.51 -11.13 2.51
CA ARG A 40 13.85 -11.89 1.30
C ARG A 40 13.21 -11.29 0.05
N GLU A 41 11.96 -10.86 0.14
CA GLU A 41 11.28 -10.17 -0.96
C GLU A 41 12.01 -8.88 -1.34
N MET A 42 12.55 -8.14 -0.36
CA MET A 42 13.40 -6.98 -0.60
C MET A 42 14.64 -7.35 -1.44
N GLU A 43 15.36 -8.42 -1.08
CA GLU A 43 16.51 -8.91 -1.86
C GLU A 43 16.12 -9.34 -3.29
N GLU A 44 14.90 -9.85 -3.48
CA GLU A 44 14.39 -10.23 -4.79
C GLU A 44 14.03 -9.01 -5.65
N VAL A 45 13.39 -7.99 -5.06
CA VAL A 45 13.05 -6.73 -5.74
C VAL A 45 14.32 -5.95 -6.11
N GLU A 46 15.35 -5.93 -5.26
CA GLU A 46 16.62 -5.27 -5.58
C GLU A 46 17.33 -5.86 -6.81
N ARG A 47 17.02 -7.11 -7.18
CA ARG A 47 17.53 -7.75 -8.40
C ARG A 47 16.73 -7.37 -9.65
N GLN A 48 15.53 -6.83 -9.48
CA GLN A 48 14.67 -6.40 -10.59
C GLN A 48 14.98 -4.94 -10.94
N THR A 49 15.91 -4.75 -11.88
CA THR A 49 16.42 -3.40 -12.21
C THR A 49 15.32 -2.44 -12.70
N GLU A 50 14.26 -2.94 -13.31
CA GLU A 50 13.10 -2.14 -13.73
C GLU A 50 12.32 -1.55 -12.56
N GLU A 51 12.12 -2.30 -11.47
CA GLU A 51 11.47 -1.77 -10.26
C GLU A 51 12.38 -0.76 -9.56
N VAL A 52 13.66 -1.13 -9.38
CA VAL A 52 14.67 -0.30 -8.69
C VAL A 52 14.85 1.07 -9.35
N ILE A 53 14.79 1.14 -10.70
CA ILE A 53 14.98 2.41 -11.38
C ILE A 53 13.80 3.37 -11.16
N PHE A 54 12.56 2.85 -11.09
CA PHE A 54 11.39 3.69 -10.80
C PHE A 54 11.31 4.11 -9.34
N ASP A 55 11.71 3.25 -8.40
CA ASP A 55 11.84 3.62 -6.99
C ASP A 55 12.86 4.75 -6.80
N ARG A 56 14.02 4.64 -7.45
CA ARG A 56 15.06 5.69 -7.44
C ARG A 56 14.58 6.97 -8.13
N LEU A 57 13.85 6.85 -9.24
CA LEU A 57 13.25 8.00 -9.91
C LEU A 57 12.28 8.74 -8.97
N HIS A 58 11.38 8.04 -8.28
CA HIS A 58 10.46 8.67 -7.32
C HIS A 58 11.20 9.30 -6.14
N THR A 59 12.15 8.58 -5.56
CA THR A 59 12.98 9.06 -4.44
C THR A 59 13.71 10.36 -4.78
N THR A 60 14.25 10.45 -6.00
CA THR A 60 14.99 11.65 -6.43
C THR A 60 14.08 12.77 -6.91
N ALA A 61 12.95 12.43 -7.56
CA ALA A 61 11.99 13.40 -8.07
C ALA A 61 11.19 14.09 -6.95
N PHE A 62 10.81 13.36 -5.90
CA PHE A 62 9.99 13.84 -4.78
C PHE A 62 10.75 13.77 -3.46
N ARG A 63 11.97 14.31 -3.46
CA ARG A 63 12.84 14.35 -2.27
C ARG A 63 12.14 15.03 -1.10
N ASP A 64 12.35 14.52 0.10
CA ASP A 64 11.77 15.02 1.35
C ASP A 64 10.22 15.05 1.37
N SER A 65 9.58 14.31 0.46
CA SER A 65 8.13 14.14 0.38
C SER A 65 7.76 12.68 0.63
N PRO A 66 6.59 12.40 1.25
CA PRO A 66 6.09 11.03 1.38
C PRO A 66 5.96 10.27 0.05
N LEU A 67 5.84 10.99 -1.07
CA LEU A 67 5.75 10.39 -2.41
C LEU A 67 7.10 9.85 -2.92
N GLY A 68 8.21 10.25 -2.30
CA GLY A 68 9.55 9.71 -2.58
C GLY A 68 9.88 8.45 -1.79
N TYR A 69 9.02 7.99 -0.88
CA TYR A 69 9.27 6.76 -0.12
C TYR A 69 8.89 5.52 -0.93
N THR A 70 9.77 4.53 -0.95
CA THR A 70 9.49 3.20 -1.51
C THR A 70 8.44 2.47 -0.66
N ILE A 71 7.71 1.52 -1.26
CA ILE A 71 6.65 0.76 -0.58
C ILE A 71 7.19 -0.09 0.57
N LEU A 72 8.32 -0.79 0.36
CA LEU A 72 8.94 -1.64 1.39
C LEU A 72 9.58 -0.83 2.52
N GLY A 73 10.12 0.35 2.18
CA GLY A 73 10.87 1.18 3.12
C GLY A 73 12.25 0.58 3.44
N PRO A 74 13.00 1.21 4.36
CA PRO A 74 14.34 0.77 4.70
C PRO A 74 14.33 -0.51 5.55
N GLU A 75 15.35 -1.34 5.39
CA GLU A 75 15.55 -2.58 6.14
C GLU A 75 15.46 -2.38 7.67
N GLU A 76 16.03 -1.29 8.18
CA GLU A 76 16.00 -0.95 9.60
C GLU A 76 14.55 -0.82 10.13
N ASN A 77 13.66 -0.22 9.34
CA ASN A 77 12.26 -0.06 9.74
C ASN A 77 11.55 -1.41 9.79
N ILE A 78 11.84 -2.33 8.85
CA ILE A 78 11.25 -3.67 8.82
C ILE A 78 11.68 -4.45 10.06
N ARG A 79 12.98 -4.42 10.40
CA ARG A 79 13.53 -5.09 11.59
C ARG A 79 12.91 -4.56 12.89
N ASN A 80 12.75 -3.25 12.98
CA ASN A 80 12.22 -2.55 14.16
C ASN A 80 10.68 -2.49 14.23
N MET A 81 9.96 -2.94 13.20
CA MET A 81 8.50 -2.96 13.19
C MET A 81 7.96 -3.84 14.33
N THR A 82 6.91 -3.41 15.03
CA THR A 82 6.29 -4.21 16.10
C THR A 82 4.81 -4.37 15.82
N ARG A 83 4.17 -5.33 16.49
CA ARG A 83 2.72 -5.51 16.44
C ARG A 83 1.97 -4.23 16.77
N GLU A 84 2.43 -3.45 17.75
CA GLU A 84 1.81 -2.19 18.15
C GLU A 84 1.83 -1.17 17.02
N HIS A 85 2.93 -1.07 16.26
CA HIS A 85 3.00 -0.19 15.09
C HIS A 85 1.95 -0.57 14.03
N ILE A 86 1.75 -1.86 13.79
CA ILE A 86 0.75 -2.38 12.83
C ILE A 86 -0.67 -2.06 13.32
N LEU A 87 -0.96 -2.35 14.59
CA LEU A 87 -2.27 -2.06 15.19
C LEU A 87 -2.56 -0.56 15.21
N GLU A 88 -1.57 0.29 15.50
CA GLU A 88 -1.71 1.74 15.43
C GLU A 88 -2.03 2.19 14.00
N TYR A 89 -1.33 1.64 13.01
CA TYR A 89 -1.56 1.96 11.60
C TYR A 89 -2.98 1.57 11.16
N ILE A 90 -3.45 0.36 11.51
CA ILE A 90 -4.81 -0.11 11.23
C ILE A 90 -5.83 0.82 11.89
N ASN A 91 -5.71 1.08 13.19
CA ASN A 91 -6.64 1.93 13.94
C ASN A 91 -6.67 3.38 13.42
N ARG A 92 -5.56 3.88 12.88
CA ARG A 92 -5.47 5.24 12.34
C ARG A 92 -6.01 5.37 10.92
N ASN A 93 -5.87 4.33 10.10
CA ASN A 93 -6.11 4.43 8.66
C ASN A 93 -7.33 3.65 8.16
N TYR A 94 -7.68 2.51 8.77
CA TYR A 94 -8.76 1.65 8.30
C TYR A 94 -10.09 2.14 8.90
N THR A 95 -10.59 3.24 8.33
CA THR A 95 -11.76 3.99 8.80
C THR A 95 -12.84 4.00 7.72
N SER A 96 -14.10 4.06 8.15
CA SER A 96 -15.26 3.94 7.26
C SER A 96 -15.31 4.99 6.13
N ASP A 97 -14.77 6.19 6.35
CA ASP A 97 -14.72 7.29 5.37
C ASP A 97 -13.55 7.18 4.37
N ARG A 98 -12.61 6.25 4.59
CA ARG A 98 -11.40 6.06 3.77
C ARG A 98 -11.37 4.72 3.04
N MET A 99 -12.45 3.96 3.09
CA MET A 99 -12.58 2.66 2.44
C MET A 99 -13.71 2.69 1.41
N VAL A 100 -13.49 2.02 0.28
CA VAL A 100 -14.49 1.87 -0.78
C VAL A 100 -14.64 0.39 -1.10
N VAL A 101 -15.87 -0.12 -1.06
CA VAL A 101 -16.21 -1.44 -1.58
C VAL A 101 -16.66 -1.28 -3.02
N ALA A 102 -15.95 -1.95 -3.93
CA ALA A 102 -16.28 -1.98 -5.35
C ALA A 102 -16.60 -3.42 -5.78
N ALA A 103 -17.59 -3.58 -6.65
CA ALA A 103 -17.96 -4.88 -7.20
C ALA A 103 -18.33 -4.74 -8.68
N ALA A 104 -17.96 -5.73 -9.48
CA ALA A 104 -18.26 -5.78 -10.92
C ALA A 104 -18.55 -7.23 -11.32
N GLY A 105 -19.59 -7.43 -12.15
CA GLY A 105 -20.05 -8.75 -12.59
C GLY A 105 -21.54 -8.99 -12.28
N ASP A 106 -21.91 -10.25 -12.08
CA ASP A 106 -23.27 -10.65 -11.71
C ASP A 106 -23.52 -10.42 -10.20
N VAL A 107 -23.72 -9.15 -9.84
CA VAL A 107 -23.86 -8.69 -8.45
C VAL A 107 -25.11 -7.83 -8.34
N ASP A 108 -26.03 -8.19 -7.45
CA ASP A 108 -27.14 -7.31 -7.09
C ASP A 108 -26.67 -6.26 -6.08
N HIS A 109 -26.90 -4.99 -6.39
CA HIS A 109 -26.45 -3.89 -5.56
C HIS A 109 -27.06 -3.92 -4.16
N LYS A 110 -28.36 -4.21 -4.04
CA LYS A 110 -29.07 -4.18 -2.75
C LYS A 110 -28.59 -5.31 -1.84
N GLU A 111 -28.41 -6.51 -2.41
CA GLU A 111 -27.85 -7.65 -1.69
C GLU A 111 -26.43 -7.36 -1.21
N LEU A 112 -25.58 -6.80 -2.09
CA LEU A 112 -24.22 -6.44 -1.72
C LEU A 112 -24.18 -5.37 -0.62
N THR A 113 -24.97 -4.30 -0.74
CA THR A 113 -24.97 -3.23 0.27
C THR A 113 -25.41 -3.76 1.63
N ALA A 114 -26.42 -4.65 1.67
CA ALA A 114 -26.86 -5.26 2.93
C ALA A 114 -25.79 -6.16 3.56
N LEU A 115 -25.05 -6.91 2.73
CA LEU A 115 -23.90 -7.70 3.19
C LEU A 115 -22.78 -6.81 3.72
N VAL A 116 -22.44 -5.74 3.01
CA VAL A 116 -21.40 -4.80 3.44
C VAL A 116 -21.79 -4.10 4.73
N GLU A 117 -23.03 -3.61 4.86
CA GLU A 117 -23.54 -3.01 6.10
C GLU A 117 -23.44 -3.97 7.28
N LYS A 118 -23.78 -5.24 7.07
CA LYS A 118 -23.71 -6.28 8.11
C LYS A 118 -22.26 -6.59 8.52
N HIS A 119 -21.39 -6.86 7.55
CA HIS A 119 -20.05 -7.39 7.80
C HIS A 119 -19.02 -6.30 8.12
N PHE A 120 -19.21 -5.08 7.62
CA PHE A 120 -18.32 -3.94 7.88
C PHE A 120 -18.83 -2.98 8.97
N ALA A 121 -19.91 -3.33 9.69
CA ALA A 121 -20.46 -2.53 10.78
C ALA A 121 -19.45 -2.17 11.88
N GLY A 122 -18.42 -3.02 12.07
CA GLY A 122 -17.37 -2.83 13.06
C GLY A 122 -16.29 -1.82 12.69
N LEU A 123 -16.31 -1.24 11.48
CA LEU A 123 -15.30 -0.26 11.09
C LEU A 123 -15.31 0.96 12.03
N PRO A 124 -14.14 1.40 12.53
CA PRO A 124 -14.07 2.59 13.35
C PRO A 124 -14.52 3.80 12.53
N GLN A 125 -15.44 4.56 13.11
CA GLN A 125 -15.81 5.86 12.57
C GLN A 125 -14.60 6.79 12.65
N PRO A 126 -14.43 7.72 11.69
CA PRO A 126 -13.34 8.66 11.71
C PRO A 126 -13.30 9.40 13.05
N LYS A 127 -12.22 9.22 13.81
CA LYS A 127 -11.92 10.12 14.90
C LYS A 127 -11.73 11.49 14.27
N ARG A 128 -12.44 12.51 14.76
CA ARG A 128 -12.27 13.93 14.36
C ARG A 128 -10.84 14.46 14.56
N SER A 129 -9.87 13.64 14.96
CA SER A 129 -8.45 13.94 14.85
C SER A 129 -8.14 14.26 13.40
N LYS A 130 -7.81 15.53 13.13
CA LYS A 130 -7.33 16.00 11.84
C LYS A 130 -6.22 15.07 11.38
N ILE A 131 -6.52 14.17 10.45
CA ILE A 131 -5.47 13.49 9.70
C ILE A 131 -4.68 14.62 9.03
N ILE A 132 -3.41 14.73 9.39
CA ILE A 132 -2.48 15.67 8.77
C ILE A 132 -2.15 15.08 7.40
N LEU A 133 -3.05 15.25 6.44
CA LEU A 133 -2.67 15.13 5.05
C LEU A 133 -1.63 16.23 4.80
N PRO A 134 -0.53 15.93 4.08
CA PRO A 134 0.34 16.99 3.59
C PRO A 134 -0.52 18.02 2.86
N THR A 135 -0.64 19.22 3.44
CA THR A 135 -1.43 20.31 2.85
C THR A 135 -0.74 20.88 1.63
N GLU A 136 0.57 20.63 1.52
CA GLU A 136 1.39 21.09 0.43
C GLU A 136 1.48 20.01 -0.66
N LYS A 137 1.36 20.46 -1.90
CA LYS A 137 1.57 19.63 -3.09
C LYS A 137 3.00 19.08 -3.05
N PRO A 138 3.21 17.78 -3.32
CA PRO A 138 4.56 17.24 -3.50
C PRO A 138 5.34 18.06 -4.53
N PHE A 139 6.53 18.51 -4.17
CA PHE A 139 7.38 19.30 -5.03
C PHE A 139 8.22 18.38 -5.92
N PHE A 140 8.17 18.58 -7.24
CA PHE A 140 9.03 17.88 -8.18
C PHE A 140 10.39 18.59 -8.26
N CYS A 141 11.41 18.01 -7.65
CA CYS A 141 12.70 18.67 -7.43
C CYS A 141 13.54 18.84 -8.70
N GLY A 142 13.31 18.03 -9.74
CA GLY A 142 14.15 17.99 -10.94
C GLY A 142 15.61 17.67 -10.59
N SER A 143 15.93 16.40 -10.40
CA SER A 143 17.27 15.97 -9.97
C SER A 143 17.75 14.74 -10.72
N GLU A 144 19.03 14.41 -10.56
CA GLU A 144 19.66 13.22 -11.15
C GLU A 144 20.20 12.28 -10.06
N LEU A 145 20.13 10.98 -10.34
CA LEU A 145 20.76 9.94 -9.55
C LEU A 145 21.46 8.98 -10.51
N LEU A 146 22.79 8.88 -10.38
CA LEU A 146 23.60 7.95 -11.16
C LEU A 146 24.11 6.85 -10.23
N HIS A 147 23.73 5.62 -10.52
CA HIS A 147 24.29 4.44 -9.86
C HIS A 147 25.11 3.65 -10.87
N ARG A 148 26.43 3.68 -10.71
CA ARG A 148 27.35 2.92 -11.56
C ARG A 148 27.58 1.54 -10.97
N ASN A 149 27.24 0.52 -11.74
CA ASN A 149 27.54 -0.88 -11.43
C ASN A 149 28.21 -1.51 -12.66
N ASP A 150 29.54 -1.63 -12.61
CA ASP A 150 30.34 -2.18 -13.72
C ASP A 150 30.14 -3.71 -13.87
N ASP A 151 29.55 -4.37 -12.87
CA ASP A 151 29.24 -5.80 -12.88
C ASP A 151 27.84 -6.11 -13.47
N MET A 152 27.05 -5.09 -13.83
CA MET A 152 25.69 -5.24 -14.39
C MET A 152 25.68 -5.81 -15.83
N GLY A 153 26.85 -5.98 -16.44
CA GLY A 153 26.99 -6.49 -17.81
C GLY A 153 26.85 -5.39 -18.88
N PRO A 154 26.42 -5.71 -20.11
CA PRO A 154 26.48 -4.78 -21.25
C PRO A 154 25.32 -3.76 -21.30
N THR A 155 24.38 -3.82 -20.35
CA THR A 155 23.17 -3.00 -20.38
C THR A 155 23.29 -1.79 -19.45
N ALA A 156 22.56 -0.73 -19.78
CA ALA A 156 22.31 0.40 -18.91
C ALA A 156 20.81 0.63 -18.84
N HIS A 157 20.29 0.90 -17.64
CA HIS A 157 18.89 1.20 -17.42
C HIS A 157 18.78 2.69 -17.11
N VAL A 158 17.89 3.39 -17.83
CA VAL A 158 17.73 4.84 -17.74
C VAL A 158 16.25 5.17 -17.68
N ALA A 159 15.86 5.99 -16.70
CA ALA A 159 14.51 6.54 -16.59
C ALA A 159 14.58 8.06 -16.47
N VAL A 160 13.72 8.75 -17.22
CA VAL A 160 13.62 10.21 -17.22
C VAL A 160 12.15 10.57 -17.02
N GLY A 161 11.86 11.36 -15.99
CA GLY A 161 10.52 11.83 -15.67
C GLY A 161 10.43 13.35 -15.75
N PHE A 162 9.25 13.84 -16.11
CA PHE A 162 8.87 15.25 -15.98
C PHE A 162 7.70 15.35 -15.00
N GLU A 163 7.46 16.53 -14.44
CA GLU A 163 6.30 16.73 -13.57
C GLU A 163 5.00 16.44 -14.34
N GLY A 164 4.25 15.44 -13.86
CA GLY A 164 2.96 15.07 -14.43
C GLY A 164 1.82 15.96 -13.95
N VAL A 165 0.61 15.52 -14.21
CA VAL A 165 -0.62 16.21 -13.78
C VAL A 165 -1.34 15.43 -12.68
N PRO A 166 -2.04 16.11 -11.75
CA PRO A 166 -2.84 15.42 -10.74
C PRO A 166 -4.07 14.74 -11.35
N TRP A 167 -4.65 13.76 -10.64
CA TRP A 167 -5.84 13.01 -11.07
C TRP A 167 -7.06 13.86 -11.50
N LYS A 168 -7.18 15.10 -11.01
CA LYS A 168 -8.28 16.04 -11.32
C LYS A 168 -7.90 17.08 -12.37
N SER A 169 -6.76 16.94 -13.04
CA SER A 169 -6.41 17.78 -14.17
C SER A 169 -7.45 17.62 -15.29
N PRO A 170 -7.83 18.71 -15.98
CA PRO A 170 -8.78 18.66 -17.08
C PRO A 170 -8.31 17.81 -18.26
#